data_AF-A0A9X0G5C7-F1
#
_entry.id   AF-A0A9X0G5C7-F1
#
_cell.length_a   1.000
_cell.length_b   1.000
_cell.length_c   1.000
_cell.angle_alpha   90.00
_cell.angle_beta   90.00
_cell.angle_gamma   90.00
#
_symmetry.space_group_name_H-M   'P 1'
#
loop_
_entity.id
_entity.type
_entity.pdbx_description
1 polymer ?
#
loop_
_entity_poly.entity_id
_entity_poly.type
_entity_poly.pdbx_seq_one_letter_code
_entity_poly.pdbx_strand_id
1 'polypeptide(L)'
;MRVNINKVANIEIEDNTLKYRIPITELNQDDLNIIEKNLKRKIQSIDNDPHYLVPFEMQILNASLILYYDMEKYKSFEYLRSLEFSEQLKYFSSIIQIAKNSVHTKTLWNKYNFVLDEYEDKMKVVIYETTDLKIYDIKDSLIGVKELILLSLTKLTQIYGKPRRTDFIDPSDEIIQFAETLLQIDDLEDLDHFVNTKMIQSEHFEPEETEVEEEKVTKDKKWSLKLKSNKNDIKKREKKQQQQKKKKKNNSKKTYIILGSVIILAIGLNFALTSLNDSKSEEKNKQNAKKQYHAEVLKKNKLDNKPLSQDEKDKLFDAYQTALIGENQKAIESLENIGYDNLRSVDQQVLDNLYKKTDQVYKLFDKKPSLVKGIVNEMLANNKGDELLKIQEKMESKSPYVDFEVAYINKDWKKVVELKDEVDLNGRREKQIVEAFTSLKKYKEAKDFAQKVGNPVLLEEIKAFSE
;
A
#
# COMPACT_ATOMS: atom_id res chain seq x y z
N MET A 1 -12.29 -16.66 -18.06
CA MET A 1 -12.88 -15.37 -18.51
C MET A 1 -11.87 -14.64 -19.36
N ARG A 2 -12.23 -14.09 -20.53
CA ARG A 2 -11.31 -13.31 -21.39
C ARG A 2 -11.84 -11.89 -21.62
N VAL A 3 -10.99 -10.89 -21.40
CA VAL A 3 -11.34 -9.46 -21.47
C VAL A 3 -10.29 -8.70 -22.26
N ASN A 4 -10.73 -7.91 -23.24
CA ASN A 4 -9.85 -6.99 -23.96
C ASN A 4 -9.48 -5.80 -23.07
N ILE A 5 -8.21 -5.45 -23.07
CA ILE A 5 -7.65 -4.44 -22.18
C ILE A 5 -6.47 -3.73 -22.86
N ASN A 6 -6.14 -2.51 -22.43
CA ASN A 6 -5.00 -1.75 -22.97
C ASN A 6 -5.00 -1.62 -24.51
N LYS A 7 -6.20 -1.47 -25.12
CA LYS A 7 -6.50 -1.41 -26.56
C LYS A 7 -6.20 -2.67 -27.38
N VAL A 8 -4.99 -3.23 -27.28
CA VAL A 8 -4.47 -4.30 -28.16
C VAL A 8 -4.21 -5.61 -27.42
N ALA A 9 -4.34 -5.62 -26.10
CA ALA A 9 -4.04 -6.77 -25.27
C ALA A 9 -5.32 -7.40 -24.70
N ASN A 10 -5.17 -8.56 -24.06
CA ASN A 10 -6.25 -9.19 -23.31
C ASN A 10 -5.73 -9.85 -22.04
N ILE A 11 -6.58 -9.87 -21.01
CA ILE A 11 -6.41 -10.71 -19.84
C ILE A 11 -7.32 -11.92 -19.98
N GLU A 12 -6.79 -13.08 -19.65
CA GLU A 12 -7.55 -14.31 -19.48
C GLU A 12 -7.29 -14.88 -18.09
N ILE A 13 -8.35 -15.17 -17.34
CA ILE A 13 -8.27 -15.82 -16.03
C ILE A 13 -8.85 -17.22 -16.18
N GLU A 14 -8.05 -18.22 -15.83
CA GLU A 14 -8.38 -19.65 -15.85
C GLU A 14 -7.84 -20.25 -14.55
N ASP A 15 -8.73 -20.83 -13.75
CA ASP A 15 -8.45 -21.31 -12.38
C ASP A 15 -7.73 -20.24 -11.54
N ASN A 16 -6.52 -20.55 -11.04
CA ASN A 16 -5.68 -19.66 -10.25
C ASN A 16 -4.58 -18.99 -11.11
N THR A 17 -4.77 -18.88 -12.42
CA THR A 17 -3.78 -18.28 -13.32
C THR A 17 -4.38 -17.13 -14.11
N LEU A 18 -3.72 -15.98 -14.03
CA LEU A 18 -3.98 -14.83 -14.89
C LEU A 18 -2.94 -14.79 -16.01
N LYS A 19 -3.43 -14.75 -17.25
CA LYS A 19 -2.65 -14.66 -18.49
C LYS A 19 -2.85 -13.27 -19.07
N TYR A 20 -1.80 -12.46 -19.13
CA TYR A 20 -1.80 -11.22 -19.89
C TYR A 20 -1.14 -11.46 -21.26
N ARG A 21 -1.89 -11.26 -22.34
CA ARG A 21 -1.44 -11.52 -23.71
C ARG A 21 -1.35 -10.22 -24.50
N ILE A 22 -0.18 -9.94 -25.06
CA ILE A 22 0.11 -8.78 -25.91
C ILE A 22 0.81 -9.23 -27.21
N PRO A 23 0.44 -8.69 -28.39
CA PRO A 23 1.15 -9.00 -29.64
C PRO A 23 2.61 -8.55 -29.58
N ILE A 24 3.53 -9.36 -30.13
CA ILE A 24 4.97 -8.99 -30.16
C ILE A 24 5.25 -7.73 -30.97
N THR A 25 4.38 -7.39 -31.94
CA THR A 25 4.46 -6.16 -32.74
C THR A 25 4.27 -4.88 -31.92
N GLU A 26 3.74 -5.01 -30.71
CA GLU A 26 3.50 -3.91 -29.77
C GLU A 26 4.64 -3.76 -28.74
N LEU A 27 5.64 -4.66 -28.78
CA LEU A 27 6.80 -4.64 -27.91
C LEU A 27 7.95 -3.88 -28.57
N ASN A 28 8.82 -3.28 -27.74
CA ASN A 28 10.03 -2.63 -28.24
C ASN A 28 11.12 -3.63 -28.69
N GLN A 29 10.96 -4.90 -28.34
CA GLN A 29 11.82 -6.03 -28.71
C GLN A 29 11.11 -7.36 -28.47
N ASP A 30 11.67 -8.45 -29.01
CA ASP A 30 11.11 -9.80 -28.97
C ASP A 30 11.98 -10.84 -28.23
N ASP A 31 13.11 -10.45 -27.64
CA ASP A 31 13.95 -11.33 -26.82
C ASP A 31 13.39 -11.45 -25.39
N LEU A 32 12.88 -12.63 -25.05
CA LEU A 32 12.31 -12.96 -23.73
C LEU A 32 13.27 -12.69 -22.57
N ASN A 33 14.56 -12.99 -22.72
CA ASN A 33 15.52 -12.82 -21.63
C ASN A 33 15.74 -11.34 -21.31
N ILE A 34 15.74 -10.50 -22.35
CA ILE A 34 15.91 -9.06 -22.17
C ILE A 34 14.62 -8.46 -21.60
N ILE A 35 13.44 -8.91 -22.04
CA ILE A 35 12.14 -8.49 -21.48
C ILE A 35 12.07 -8.83 -19.99
N GLU A 36 12.46 -10.04 -19.59
CA GLU A 36 12.52 -10.45 -18.19
C GLU A 36 13.46 -9.58 -17.37
N LYS A 37 14.67 -9.32 -17.91
CA LYS A 37 15.66 -8.47 -17.25
C LYS A 37 15.14 -7.05 -17.07
N ASN A 38 14.47 -6.49 -18.07
CA ASN A 38 13.89 -5.15 -18.02
C ASN A 38 12.71 -5.07 -17.05
N LEU A 39 11.89 -6.10 -16.95
CA LEU A 39 10.83 -6.20 -15.95
C LEU A 39 11.40 -6.22 -14.53
N LYS A 40 12.41 -7.05 -14.26
CA LYS A 40 13.12 -7.10 -12.97
C LYS A 40 13.75 -5.75 -12.61
N ARG A 41 14.42 -5.10 -13.58
CA ARG A 41 14.96 -3.74 -13.40
C ARG A 41 13.85 -2.73 -13.12
N LYS A 42 12.71 -2.84 -13.79
CA LYS A 42 11.56 -1.96 -13.55
C LYS A 42 11.10 -2.09 -12.11
N ILE A 43 10.89 -3.30 -11.62
CA ILE A 43 10.50 -3.58 -10.22
C ILE A 43 11.53 -3.01 -9.24
N GLN A 44 12.82 -3.20 -9.50
CA GLN A 44 13.87 -2.60 -8.67
C GLN A 44 13.85 -1.05 -8.71
N SER A 45 13.52 -0.46 -9.86
CA SER A 45 13.43 1.00 -10.03
C SER A 45 12.24 1.62 -9.30
N ILE A 46 11.17 0.86 -9.11
CA ILE A 46 10.03 1.22 -8.25
C ILE A 46 10.23 0.68 -6.82
N ASP A 47 11.48 0.48 -6.41
CA ASP A 47 11.89 0.03 -5.07
C ASP A 47 11.26 -1.28 -4.55
N ASN A 48 11.02 -2.24 -5.45
CA ASN A 48 10.29 -3.47 -5.09
C ASN A 48 8.95 -3.16 -4.41
N ASP A 49 8.30 -2.07 -4.83
CA ASP A 49 7.03 -1.65 -4.27
C ASP A 49 6.07 -2.85 -4.23
N PRO A 50 5.52 -3.16 -3.03
CA PRO A 50 4.79 -4.39 -2.83
C PRO A 50 3.49 -4.44 -3.65
N HIS A 51 3.02 -3.31 -4.18
CA HIS A 51 1.79 -3.24 -4.96
C HIS A 51 1.94 -3.73 -6.40
N TYR A 52 3.14 -4.08 -6.88
CA TYR A 52 3.35 -4.51 -8.26
C TYR A 52 3.69 -5.99 -8.35
N LEU A 53 2.87 -6.76 -9.08
CA LEU A 53 3.11 -8.17 -9.29
C LEU A 53 4.13 -8.43 -10.39
N VAL A 54 4.78 -9.58 -10.25
CA VAL A 54 5.74 -10.10 -11.22
C VAL A 54 5.16 -11.39 -11.78
N PRO A 55 5.18 -11.60 -13.11
CA PRO A 55 4.81 -12.88 -13.66
C PRO A 55 5.79 -13.95 -13.17
N PHE A 56 5.29 -15.13 -12.86
CA PHE A 56 6.14 -16.28 -12.52
C PHE A 56 6.72 -16.95 -13.78
N GLU A 57 6.08 -16.74 -14.93
CA GLU A 57 6.48 -17.29 -16.21
C GLU A 57 6.12 -16.35 -17.36
N MET A 58 6.93 -16.36 -18.43
CA MET A 58 6.64 -15.67 -19.69
C MET A 58 6.95 -16.57 -20.88
N GLN A 59 6.11 -16.50 -21.91
CA GLN A 59 6.26 -17.31 -23.12
C GLN A 59 5.89 -16.50 -24.37
N ILE A 60 6.51 -16.84 -25.50
CA ILE A 60 6.04 -16.38 -26.81
C ILE A 60 5.24 -17.51 -27.47
N LEU A 61 3.98 -17.24 -27.76
CA LEU A 61 3.09 -18.19 -28.44
C LEU A 61 2.23 -17.45 -29.47
N ASN A 62 2.19 -17.96 -30.70
CA ASN A 62 1.36 -17.41 -31.79
C ASN A 62 1.57 -15.90 -31.97
N ALA A 63 2.84 -15.47 -32.09
CA ALA A 63 3.24 -14.07 -32.24
C ALA A 63 2.72 -13.14 -31.12
N SER A 64 2.50 -13.69 -29.92
CA SER A 64 2.15 -12.92 -28.72
C SER A 64 3.09 -13.28 -27.59
N LEU A 65 3.48 -12.28 -26.81
CA LEU A 65 4.03 -12.49 -25.48
C LEU A 65 2.87 -12.77 -24.51
N ILE A 66 3.01 -13.80 -23.70
CA ILE A 66 2.07 -14.18 -22.65
C ILE A 66 2.82 -14.14 -21.32
N LEU A 67 2.29 -13.36 -20.38
CA LEU A 67 2.78 -13.23 -19.02
C LEU A 67 1.81 -13.95 -18.08
N TYR A 68 2.33 -14.90 -17.29
CA TYR A 68 1.56 -15.74 -16.39
C TYR A 68 1.77 -15.29 -14.94
N TYR A 69 0.66 -15.09 -14.23
CA TYR A 69 0.66 -14.66 -12.84
C TYR A 69 -0.14 -15.65 -11.99
N ASP A 70 0.39 -15.96 -10.81
CA ASP A 70 -0.26 -16.84 -9.84
C ASP A 70 -1.28 -16.03 -9.03
N MET A 71 -2.53 -16.46 -9.06
CA MET A 71 -3.67 -15.82 -8.43
C MET A 71 -4.14 -16.57 -7.17
N GLU A 72 -3.48 -17.66 -6.75
CA GLU A 72 -3.98 -18.52 -5.66
C GLU A 72 -4.27 -17.75 -4.35
N LYS A 73 -3.45 -16.73 -4.06
CA LYS A 73 -3.55 -15.92 -2.83
C LYS A 73 -4.31 -14.62 -3.01
N TYR A 74 -4.79 -14.33 -4.22
CA TYR A 74 -5.39 -13.03 -4.53
C TYR A 74 -6.88 -13.16 -4.81
N LYS A 75 -7.65 -12.15 -4.41
CA LYS A 75 -9.05 -12.01 -4.80
C LYS A 75 -9.17 -11.03 -5.97
N SER A 76 -10.15 -11.25 -6.83
CA SER A 76 -10.47 -10.29 -7.87
C SER A 76 -10.96 -8.96 -7.26
N PHE A 77 -10.82 -7.85 -7.99
CA PHE A 77 -11.37 -6.55 -7.62
C PHE A 77 -12.84 -6.59 -7.14
N GLU A 78 -13.67 -7.46 -7.72
CA GLU A 78 -15.09 -7.59 -7.35
C GLU A 78 -15.29 -7.99 -5.87
N TYR A 79 -14.30 -8.63 -5.23
CA TYR A 79 -14.36 -8.97 -3.81
C TYR A 79 -14.38 -7.74 -2.90
N LEU A 80 -13.78 -6.62 -3.34
CA LEU A 80 -13.81 -5.36 -2.61
C LEU A 80 -15.25 -4.89 -2.35
N ARG A 81 -16.20 -5.23 -3.23
CA ARG A 81 -17.63 -4.89 -3.12
C ARG A 81 -18.36 -5.63 -2.00
N SER A 82 -17.81 -6.75 -1.51
CA SER A 82 -18.40 -7.52 -0.41
C SER A 82 -17.83 -7.18 0.96
N LEU A 83 -16.78 -6.35 1.01
CA LEU A 83 -16.18 -5.92 2.26
C LEU A 83 -17.00 -4.78 2.90
N GLU A 84 -16.93 -4.69 4.22
CA GLU A 84 -17.49 -3.56 4.95
C GLU A 84 -16.71 -2.29 4.61
N PHE A 85 -17.36 -1.12 4.74
CA PHE A 85 -16.78 0.15 4.30
C PHE A 85 -15.44 0.46 5.00
N SER A 86 -15.31 0.14 6.29
CA SER A 86 -14.06 0.30 7.04
C SER A 86 -12.89 -0.51 6.45
N GLU A 87 -13.16 -1.75 6.04
CA GLU A 87 -12.15 -2.62 5.40
C GLU A 87 -11.80 -2.13 3.99
N GLN A 88 -12.78 -1.63 3.24
CA GLN A 88 -12.56 -1.06 1.90
C GLN A 88 -11.57 0.11 1.92
N LEU A 89 -11.57 0.94 2.97
CA LEU A 89 -10.67 2.10 3.09
C LEU A 89 -9.18 1.72 3.05
N LYS A 90 -8.80 0.56 3.61
CA LYS A 90 -7.42 0.04 3.56
C LYS A 90 -6.96 -0.20 2.12
N TYR A 91 -7.84 -0.81 1.32
CA TYR A 91 -7.59 -1.06 -0.10
C TYR A 91 -7.61 0.24 -0.91
N PHE A 92 -8.47 1.21 -0.59
CA PHE A 92 -8.48 2.52 -1.24
C PHE A 92 -7.15 3.26 -1.03
N SER A 93 -6.60 3.21 0.18
CA SER A 93 -5.26 3.75 0.48
C SER A 93 -4.21 3.11 -0.44
N SER A 94 -4.23 1.79 -0.64
CA SER A 94 -3.33 1.11 -1.57
C SER A 94 -3.47 1.59 -3.03
N ILE A 95 -4.70 1.79 -3.52
CA ILE A 95 -4.95 2.32 -4.88
C ILE A 95 -4.36 3.73 -5.03
N ILE A 96 -4.47 4.55 -3.99
CA ILE A 96 -3.90 5.90 -3.97
C ILE A 96 -2.37 5.86 -3.95
N GLN A 97 -1.75 4.96 -3.19
CA GLN A 97 -0.29 4.79 -3.21
C GLN A 97 0.23 4.37 -4.59
N ILE A 98 -0.47 3.45 -5.26
CA ILE A 98 -0.18 3.08 -6.66
C ILE A 98 -0.28 4.31 -7.58
N ALA A 99 -1.25 5.20 -7.34
CA ALA A 99 -1.42 6.42 -8.13
C ALA A 99 -0.30 7.44 -7.88
N LYS A 100 0.15 7.59 -6.63
CA LYS A 100 1.28 8.46 -6.29
C LYS A 100 2.58 7.99 -6.96
N ASN A 101 2.74 6.68 -7.13
CA ASN A 101 3.84 6.08 -7.89
C ASN A 101 3.75 6.28 -9.42
N SER A 102 2.69 6.92 -9.95
CA SER A 102 2.54 7.11 -11.40
C SER A 102 3.64 7.97 -12.04
N VAL A 103 4.36 8.76 -11.23
CA VAL A 103 5.57 9.49 -11.63
C VAL A 103 6.68 8.53 -12.11
N HIS A 104 6.78 7.35 -11.50
CA HIS A 104 7.81 6.36 -11.81
C HIS A 104 7.33 5.29 -12.79
N THR A 105 6.03 4.96 -12.76
CA THR A 105 5.48 3.90 -13.61
C THR A 105 4.02 4.16 -13.93
N LYS A 106 3.66 4.18 -15.22
CA LYS A 106 2.24 4.28 -15.58
C LYS A 106 1.54 2.97 -15.27
N THR A 107 0.38 3.09 -14.65
CA THR A 107 -0.50 1.97 -14.32
C THR A 107 -1.74 2.02 -15.18
N LEU A 108 -2.24 0.85 -15.57
CA LEU A 108 -3.51 0.78 -16.28
C LEU A 108 -4.69 0.82 -15.31
N TRP A 109 -5.45 1.92 -15.34
CA TRP A 109 -6.61 2.17 -14.48
C TRP A 109 -7.87 1.44 -14.94
N ASN A 110 -7.86 0.12 -14.74
CA ASN A 110 -8.96 -0.78 -15.09
C ASN A 110 -9.11 -1.85 -14.00
N LYS A 111 -10.33 -2.13 -13.52
CA LYS A 111 -10.58 -3.07 -12.43
C LYS A 111 -9.98 -4.47 -12.63
N TYR A 112 -9.83 -4.94 -13.88
CA TYR A 112 -9.23 -6.25 -14.16
C TYR A 112 -7.70 -6.28 -13.99
N ASN A 113 -7.08 -5.10 -13.87
CA ASN A 113 -5.65 -4.96 -13.60
C ASN A 113 -5.32 -4.99 -12.09
N PHE A 114 -6.34 -4.97 -11.24
CA PHE A 114 -6.20 -4.87 -9.80
C PHE A 114 -6.70 -6.14 -9.12
N VAL A 115 -5.92 -6.64 -8.16
CA VAL A 115 -6.26 -7.78 -7.32
C VAL A 115 -6.03 -7.45 -5.85
N LEU A 116 -6.77 -8.10 -4.97
CA LEU A 116 -6.71 -7.91 -3.53
C LEU A 116 -5.83 -8.99 -2.90
N ASP A 117 -4.91 -8.55 -2.05
CA ASP A 117 -4.14 -9.39 -1.14
C ASP A 117 -4.72 -9.24 0.26
N GLU A 118 -5.53 -10.21 0.68
CA GLU A 118 -6.17 -10.21 2.01
C GLU A 118 -5.17 -10.39 3.16
N TYR A 119 -3.99 -10.94 2.88
CA TYR A 119 -2.97 -11.13 3.93
C TYR A 119 -2.24 -9.82 4.23
N GLU A 120 -1.99 -9.01 3.20
CA GLU A 120 -1.31 -7.74 3.34
C GLU A 120 -2.25 -6.53 3.46
N ASP A 121 -3.57 -6.73 3.37
CA ASP A 121 -4.59 -5.67 3.26
C ASP A 121 -4.28 -4.67 2.12
N LYS A 122 -3.81 -5.19 0.97
CA LYS A 122 -3.30 -4.36 -0.14
C LYS A 122 -3.93 -4.67 -1.47
N MET A 123 -4.03 -3.62 -2.27
CA MET A 123 -4.25 -3.76 -3.72
C MET A 123 -2.94 -4.02 -4.43
N LYS A 124 -2.96 -4.94 -5.39
CA LYS A 124 -1.83 -5.25 -6.27
C LYS A 124 -2.21 -5.00 -7.73
N VAL A 125 -1.22 -4.64 -8.54
CA VAL A 125 -1.31 -4.33 -9.96
C VAL A 125 -0.57 -5.39 -10.76
N VAL A 126 -1.21 -5.87 -11.83
CA VAL A 126 -0.65 -6.89 -12.72
C VAL A 126 0.13 -6.26 -13.89
N ILE A 127 -0.45 -5.23 -14.50
CA ILE A 127 0.01 -4.59 -15.74
C ILE A 127 0.39 -3.13 -15.45
N TYR A 128 1.64 -2.80 -15.75
CA TYR A 128 2.24 -1.49 -15.60
C TYR A 128 3.29 -1.27 -16.68
N GLU A 129 3.64 0.00 -16.93
CA GLU A 129 4.56 0.37 -17.99
C GLU A 129 6.00 -0.08 -17.68
N THR A 130 6.61 -0.77 -18.63
CA THR A 130 8.04 -1.13 -18.60
C THR A 130 8.72 -0.59 -19.85
N THR A 131 10.04 -0.79 -19.95
CA THR A 131 10.78 -0.48 -21.17
C THR A 131 10.22 -1.20 -22.39
N ASP A 132 9.60 -2.37 -22.24
CA ASP A 132 9.12 -3.20 -23.35
C ASP A 132 7.59 -3.25 -23.45
N LEU A 133 6.89 -2.97 -22.34
CA LEU A 133 5.43 -3.04 -22.24
C LEU A 133 4.85 -1.64 -22.11
N LYS A 134 4.14 -1.21 -23.15
CA LYS A 134 3.49 0.11 -23.18
C LYS A 134 2.06 0.08 -22.64
N ILE A 135 1.69 1.14 -21.92
CA ILE A 135 0.30 1.43 -21.55
C ILE A 135 -0.28 2.45 -22.54
N TYR A 136 -1.27 2.03 -23.31
CA TYR A 136 -1.91 2.81 -24.37
C TYR A 136 -3.16 3.55 -23.92
N ASP A 137 -3.84 3.04 -22.89
CA ASP A 137 -5.01 3.65 -22.29
C ASP A 137 -4.54 4.64 -21.21
N ILE A 138 -4.27 5.87 -21.65
CA ILE A 138 -3.75 6.94 -20.81
C ILE A 138 -4.96 7.61 -20.14
N LYS A 139 -5.27 7.15 -18.94
CA LYS A 139 -6.21 7.80 -18.03
C LYS A 139 -5.43 8.52 -16.95
N ASP A 140 -5.88 9.72 -16.59
CA ASP A 140 -5.33 10.46 -15.44
C ASP A 140 -5.42 9.61 -14.16
N SER A 141 -4.38 9.66 -13.32
CA SER A 141 -4.27 8.82 -12.14
C SER A 141 -5.35 9.13 -11.10
N LEU A 142 -5.65 10.41 -10.84
CA LEU A 142 -6.69 10.78 -9.90
C LEU A 142 -8.06 10.32 -10.41
N ILE A 143 -8.35 10.53 -11.70
CA ILE A 143 -9.59 10.04 -12.31
C ILE A 143 -9.71 8.52 -12.19
N GLY A 144 -8.62 7.80 -12.48
CA GLY A 144 -8.57 6.34 -12.37
C GLY A 144 -8.84 5.82 -10.96
N VAL A 145 -8.25 6.45 -9.95
CA VAL A 145 -8.48 6.12 -8.54
C VAL A 145 -9.93 6.35 -8.16
N LYS A 146 -10.48 7.56 -8.43
CA LYS A 146 -11.86 7.90 -8.12
C LYS A 146 -12.83 6.91 -8.77
N GLU A 147 -12.60 6.56 -10.03
CA GLU A 147 -13.43 5.59 -10.76
C GLU A 147 -13.39 4.20 -10.10
N LEU A 148 -12.22 3.69 -9.75
CA LEU A 148 -12.10 2.39 -9.09
C LEU A 148 -12.80 2.39 -7.72
N ILE A 149 -12.58 3.42 -6.90
CA ILE A 149 -13.25 3.55 -5.60
C ILE A 149 -14.77 3.57 -5.81
N LEU A 150 -15.30 4.40 -6.71
CA LEU A 150 -16.74 4.45 -6.99
C LEU A 150 -17.29 3.13 -7.55
N LEU A 151 -16.52 2.42 -8.38
CA LEU A 151 -16.90 1.08 -8.85
C LEU A 151 -17.00 0.07 -7.72
N SER A 152 -16.19 0.20 -6.66
CA SER A 152 -16.27 -0.68 -5.49
C SER A 152 -17.44 -0.37 -4.56
N LEU A 153 -17.89 0.88 -4.51
CA LEU A 153 -19.02 1.32 -3.68
C LEU A 153 -20.40 1.13 -4.36
N THR A 154 -20.41 0.83 -5.66
CA THR A 154 -21.62 0.80 -6.48
C THR A 154 -21.80 -0.51 -7.24
N LYS A 155 -23.05 -0.78 -7.65
CA LYS A 155 -23.43 -1.89 -8.53
C LYS A 155 -23.13 -1.61 -10.00
N LEU A 156 -22.59 -0.43 -10.31
CA LEU A 156 -22.31 0.01 -11.68
C LEU A 156 -21.15 -0.79 -12.26
N THR A 157 -21.19 -1.04 -13.57
CA THR A 157 -20.07 -1.66 -14.29
C THR A 157 -19.06 -0.63 -14.78
N GLN A 158 -19.49 0.62 -14.94
CA GLN A 158 -18.72 1.78 -15.44
C GLN A 158 -19.24 3.06 -14.79
N ILE A 159 -18.37 4.06 -14.61
CA ILE A 159 -18.71 5.36 -14.01
C ILE A 159 -18.65 6.44 -15.10
N TYR A 160 -19.77 7.09 -15.35
CA TYR A 160 -19.89 8.20 -16.32
C TYR A 160 -20.17 9.56 -15.66
N GLY A 161 -20.27 9.58 -14.34
CA GLY A 161 -20.62 10.76 -13.56
C GLY A 161 -21.02 10.38 -12.14
N LYS A 162 -21.65 11.32 -11.42
CA LYS A 162 -22.09 11.12 -10.04
C LYS A 162 -23.11 9.96 -9.95
N PRO A 163 -22.81 8.89 -9.18
CA PRO A 163 -23.76 7.80 -8.97
C PRO A 163 -25.03 8.29 -8.26
N ARG A 164 -26.17 7.66 -8.56
CA ARG A 164 -27.42 7.90 -7.84
C ARG A 164 -27.43 7.07 -6.56
N ARG A 165 -28.22 7.49 -5.57
CA ARG A 165 -28.40 6.74 -4.30
C ARG A 165 -28.75 5.26 -4.53
N THR A 166 -29.54 4.95 -5.56
CA THR A 166 -29.94 3.57 -5.90
C THR A 166 -28.81 2.70 -6.47
N ASP A 167 -27.73 3.33 -6.93
CA ASP A 167 -26.61 2.65 -7.57
C ASP A 167 -25.63 2.09 -6.52
N PHE A 168 -25.65 2.61 -5.30
CA PHE A 168 -24.79 2.17 -4.21
C PHE A 168 -25.14 0.75 -3.74
N ILE A 169 -24.10 0.02 -3.32
CA ILE A 169 -24.23 -1.30 -2.70
C ILE A 169 -24.86 -1.13 -1.32
N ASP A 170 -24.25 -0.28 -0.50
CA ASP A 170 -24.83 0.25 0.73
C ASP A 170 -25.21 1.75 0.52
N PRO A 171 -26.50 2.08 0.54
CA PRO A 171 -26.98 3.46 0.37
C PRO A 171 -27.02 4.23 1.70
N SER A 172 -26.11 3.96 2.63
CA SER A 172 -25.94 4.73 3.87
C SER A 172 -25.51 6.17 3.56
N ASP A 173 -25.90 7.10 4.42
CA ASP A 173 -25.56 8.52 4.22
C ASP A 173 -24.04 8.76 4.31
N GLU A 174 -23.35 7.95 5.10
CA GLU A 174 -21.88 7.99 5.22
C GLU A 174 -21.19 7.69 3.89
N ILE A 175 -21.51 6.58 3.24
CA ILE A 175 -20.87 6.16 1.98
C ILE A 175 -21.23 7.12 0.85
N ILE A 176 -22.47 7.62 0.83
CA ILE A 176 -22.91 8.61 -0.16
C ILE A 176 -22.14 9.91 0.01
N GLN A 177 -22.01 10.42 1.24
CA GLN A 177 -21.22 11.62 1.52
C GLN A 177 -19.74 11.41 1.17
N PHE A 178 -19.19 10.24 1.48
CA PHE A 178 -17.82 9.88 1.10
C PHE A 178 -17.63 9.95 -0.41
N ALA A 179 -18.52 9.34 -1.18
CA ALA A 179 -18.47 9.36 -2.64
C ALA A 179 -18.67 10.77 -3.23
N GLU A 180 -19.49 11.61 -2.58
CA GLU A 180 -19.69 13.02 -2.98
C GLU A 180 -18.43 13.86 -2.74
N THR A 181 -17.79 13.73 -1.58
CA THR A 181 -16.52 14.41 -1.27
C THR A 181 -15.39 13.90 -2.16
N LEU A 182 -15.31 12.58 -2.39
CA LEU A 182 -14.36 11.95 -3.31
C LEU A 182 -14.42 12.60 -4.71
N LEU A 183 -15.61 12.89 -5.21
CA LEU A 183 -15.77 13.53 -6.53
C LEU A 183 -15.24 14.96 -6.56
N GLN A 184 -15.28 15.68 -5.43
CA GLN A 184 -14.85 17.09 -5.31
C GLN A 184 -13.35 17.29 -5.10
N ILE A 185 -12.60 16.25 -4.70
CA ILE A 185 -11.16 16.37 -4.42
C ILE A 185 -10.35 16.44 -5.72
N ASP A 186 -9.54 17.47 -5.92
CA ASP A 186 -8.89 17.73 -7.22
C ASP A 186 -7.42 17.28 -7.32
N ASP A 187 -6.85 16.71 -6.25
CA ASP A 187 -5.49 16.16 -6.25
C ASP A 187 -5.34 14.88 -5.41
N LEU A 188 -4.25 14.15 -5.63
CA LEU A 188 -3.97 12.87 -5.00
C LEU A 188 -3.56 12.98 -3.52
N GLU A 189 -3.04 14.13 -3.08
CA GLU A 189 -2.59 14.33 -1.70
C GLU A 189 -3.77 14.56 -0.78
N ASP A 190 -4.68 15.45 -1.19
CA ASP A 190 -5.95 15.68 -0.50
C ASP A 190 -6.80 14.41 -0.45
N LEU A 191 -6.75 13.61 -1.52
CA LEU A 191 -7.44 12.32 -1.56
C LEU A 191 -6.86 11.32 -0.56
N ASP A 192 -5.54 11.21 -0.49
CA ASP A 192 -4.86 10.36 0.49
C ASP A 192 -5.21 10.79 1.91
N HIS A 193 -5.12 12.09 2.21
CA HIS A 193 -5.49 12.64 3.51
C HIS A 193 -6.95 12.32 3.87
N PHE A 194 -7.87 12.54 2.94
CA PHE A 194 -9.30 12.26 3.13
C PHE A 194 -9.59 10.79 3.45
N VAL A 195 -9.03 9.85 2.68
CA VAL A 195 -9.23 8.41 2.90
C VAL A 195 -8.62 7.98 4.23
N ASN A 196 -7.40 8.43 4.55
CA ASN A 196 -6.74 8.09 5.81
C ASN A 196 -7.51 8.66 7.02
N THR A 197 -8.05 9.87 6.93
CA THR A 197 -8.90 10.45 7.99
C THR A 197 -10.15 9.61 8.20
N LYS A 198 -10.79 9.14 7.12
CA LYS A 198 -11.96 8.27 7.20
C LYS A 198 -11.65 6.91 7.80
N MET A 199 -10.51 6.33 7.45
CA MET A 199 -10.04 5.07 8.01
C MET A 199 -9.87 5.18 9.54
N ILE A 200 -9.19 6.23 10.01
CA ILE A 200 -9.02 6.51 11.44
C ILE A 200 -10.39 6.67 12.12
N GLN A 201 -11.31 7.45 11.54
CA GLN A 201 -12.65 7.63 12.11
C GLN A 201 -13.41 6.30 12.25
N SER A 202 -13.31 5.41 11.24
CA SER A 202 -13.98 4.11 11.25
C SER A 202 -13.42 3.15 12.31
N GLU A 203 -12.12 3.21 12.59
CA GLU A 203 -11.49 2.41 13.66
C GLU A 203 -11.88 2.87 15.07
N HIS A 204 -12.30 4.13 15.24
CA HIS A 204 -12.72 4.67 16.55
C HIS A 204 -14.20 4.39 16.86
N PHE A 205 -14.97 3.86 15.92
CA PHE A 205 -16.42 3.66 16.03
C PHE A 205 -16.87 2.21 16.11
N GLU A 206 -15.99 1.23 16.34
CA GLU A 206 -16.42 -0.10 16.80
C GLU A 206 -16.82 -0.02 18.29
N PRO A 207 -18.12 0.01 18.67
CA PRO A 207 -18.49 -0.20 20.06
C PRO A 207 -18.18 -1.65 20.43
N GLU A 208 -17.51 -1.85 21.57
CA GLU A 208 -17.38 -3.14 22.23
C GLU A 208 -18.78 -3.78 22.39
N GLU A 209 -19.08 -4.81 21.61
CA GLU A 209 -20.18 -5.72 21.95
C GLU A 209 -19.69 -6.71 23.02
N THR A 210 -20.41 -6.72 24.15
CA THR A 210 -20.40 -7.66 25.31
C THR A 210 -19.25 -7.49 26.32
N GLU A 211 -19.44 -7.45 27.65
CA GLU A 211 -20.42 -8.11 28.52
C GLU A 211 -20.25 -7.57 29.97
N VAL A 212 -21.33 -7.27 30.73
CA VAL A 212 -21.55 -7.80 32.11
C VAL A 212 -23.05 -7.78 32.40
N GLU A 213 -23.60 -8.99 32.46
CA GLU A 213 -24.87 -9.35 33.08
C GLU A 213 -24.86 -9.19 34.61
N GLU A 214 -26.05 -8.90 35.16
CA GLU A 214 -26.51 -9.24 36.52
C GLU A 214 -25.82 -8.62 37.75
N GLU A 215 -26.44 -7.55 38.28
CA GLU A 215 -26.70 -7.45 39.72
C GLU A 215 -28.19 -7.22 39.98
N LYS A 216 -28.86 -8.24 40.52
CA LYS A 216 -30.20 -8.14 41.11
C LYS A 216 -30.07 -8.19 42.64
N VAL A 217 -30.94 -7.37 43.28
CA VAL A 217 -31.41 -7.46 44.69
C VAL A 217 -30.44 -6.79 45.68
N THR A 218 -30.74 -5.74 46.47
CA THR A 218 -31.97 -5.15 47.00
C THR A 218 -31.65 -3.77 47.57
N LYS A 219 -32.58 -2.81 47.48
CA LYS A 219 -33.11 -2.10 48.66
C LYS A 219 -34.31 -1.25 48.26
N ASP A 220 -35.45 -1.63 48.83
CA ASP A 220 -36.65 -0.81 48.94
C ASP A 220 -36.32 0.61 49.38
N LYS A 221 -36.86 1.60 48.65
CA LYS A 221 -37.54 2.75 49.27
C LYS A 221 -38.46 3.43 48.27
N LYS A 222 -39.76 3.22 48.50
CA LYS A 222 -40.85 4.03 47.99
C LYS A 222 -40.59 5.52 48.27
N TRP A 223 -40.65 6.33 47.23
CA TRP A 223 -41.20 7.68 47.30
C TRP A 223 -42.06 7.90 46.07
N SER A 224 -43.36 8.02 46.35
CA SER A 224 -44.40 8.52 45.48
C SER A 224 -44.25 10.03 45.28
N LEU A 225 -44.38 10.53 44.05
CA LEU A 225 -45.08 11.79 43.81
C LEU A 225 -45.76 11.77 42.45
N LYS A 226 -47.09 11.85 42.52
CA LYS A 226 -47.99 12.23 41.42
C LYS A 226 -47.90 13.74 41.19
N LEU A 227 -47.92 14.16 39.94
CA LEU A 227 -48.60 15.38 39.44
C LEU A 227 -48.90 15.13 37.95
N LYS A 228 -50.12 14.68 37.60
CA LYS A 228 -51.22 15.49 37.02
C LYS A 228 -50.73 16.41 35.90
N SER A 229 -50.78 15.97 34.65
CA SER A 229 -51.88 16.17 33.70
C SER A 229 -52.23 17.64 33.42
N ASN A 230 -52.01 18.07 32.17
CA ASN A 230 -53.07 18.78 31.47
C ASN A 230 -53.16 18.28 30.03
N LYS A 231 -54.36 17.80 29.69
CA LYS A 231 -54.84 17.48 28.35
C LYS A 231 -55.54 18.71 27.78
N ASN A 232 -55.63 18.73 26.44
CA ASN A 232 -56.65 19.34 25.55
C ASN A 232 -55.91 20.12 24.43
N ASP A 233 -56.16 19.94 23.13
CA ASP A 233 -57.28 19.36 22.37
C ASP A 233 -56.73 18.71 21.07
N ILE A 234 -57.07 17.47 20.69
CA ILE A 234 -58.25 17.00 19.93
C ILE A 234 -58.49 17.73 18.59
N LYS A 235 -58.22 17.03 17.46
CA LYS A 235 -59.17 16.62 16.39
C LYS A 235 -58.35 16.10 15.19
N LYS A 236 -58.23 14.78 14.93
CA LYS A 236 -59.22 13.77 14.48
C LYS A 236 -59.59 13.88 13.00
N ARG A 237 -59.09 12.92 12.19
CA ARG A 237 -59.80 12.12 11.16
C ARG A 237 -58.84 11.04 10.63
N GLU A 238 -58.94 9.74 10.96
CA GLU A 238 -59.92 8.71 10.51
C GLU A 238 -60.05 8.68 8.96
N LYS A 239 -59.93 7.58 8.19
CA LYS A 239 -60.10 6.12 8.34
C LYS A 239 -59.46 5.44 7.09
N LYS A 240 -58.92 4.23 7.12
CA LYS A 240 -59.56 2.90 6.83
C LYS A 240 -58.36 1.92 6.72
N GLN A 241 -58.35 0.64 7.10
CA GLN A 241 -59.36 -0.33 7.50
C GLN A 241 -58.65 -1.48 8.25
N GLN A 242 -59.22 -1.88 9.38
CA GLN A 242 -59.18 -3.23 9.99
C GLN A 242 -59.76 -4.27 9.00
N GLN A 243 -59.55 -5.58 9.02
CA GLN A 243 -58.98 -6.52 9.99
C GLN A 243 -58.84 -7.92 9.34
N GLN A 244 -57.75 -8.61 9.66
CA GLN A 244 -57.64 -10.02 10.09
C GLN A 244 -58.23 -11.18 9.28
N LYS A 245 -57.38 -12.21 9.06
CA LYS A 245 -57.59 -13.56 9.63
C LYS A 245 -56.29 -14.41 9.74
N LYS A 246 -55.90 -14.64 11.00
CA LYS A 246 -55.37 -15.86 11.66
C LYS A 246 -54.15 -16.64 11.11
N LYS A 247 -53.05 -16.51 11.88
CA LYS A 247 -52.17 -17.52 12.53
C LYS A 247 -51.82 -18.84 11.80
N LYS A 248 -50.51 -19.09 11.66
CA LYS A 248 -49.83 -20.29 12.19
C LYS A 248 -48.33 -20.04 12.44
N LYS A 249 -47.87 -20.51 13.60
CA LYS A 249 -46.47 -20.58 14.06
C LYS A 249 -45.63 -21.45 13.14
N ASN A 250 -44.36 -21.09 12.92
CA ASN A 250 -43.23 -21.92 13.37
C ASN A 250 -41.90 -21.16 13.31
N ASN A 251 -41.28 -21.02 14.49
CA ASN A 251 -39.85 -20.78 14.62
C ASN A 251 -39.12 -22.07 14.27
N SER A 252 -38.18 -22.03 13.33
CA SER A 252 -37.09 -23.00 13.29
C SER A 252 -35.77 -22.24 13.35
N LYS A 253 -35.16 -22.28 14.54
CA LYS A 253 -33.75 -21.95 14.76
C LYS A 253 -32.90 -22.84 13.84
N LYS A 254 -32.01 -22.25 13.04
CA LYS A 254 -30.84 -22.94 12.52
C LYS A 254 -29.62 -22.42 13.28
N THR A 255 -29.17 -23.26 14.20
CA THR A 255 -27.85 -23.28 14.83
C THR A 255 -26.78 -23.52 13.77
N TYR A 256 -25.77 -22.66 13.69
CA TYR A 256 -24.47 -23.00 13.13
C TYR A 256 -23.50 -23.27 14.28
N ILE A 257 -22.93 -24.47 14.23
CA ILE A 257 -21.86 -24.96 15.09
C ILE A 257 -20.58 -24.29 14.57
N ILE A 258 -19.99 -23.39 15.36
CA ILE A 258 -18.62 -22.91 15.10
C ILE A 258 -17.69 -24.01 15.61
N LEU A 259 -17.31 -24.89 14.70
CA LEU A 259 -16.21 -25.83 14.89
C LEU A 259 -14.91 -25.10 14.51
N GLY A 260 -14.39 -24.29 15.43
CA GLY A 260 -13.11 -23.59 15.27
C GLY A 260 -11.94 -24.49 15.63
N SER A 261 -11.62 -25.46 14.77
CA SER A 261 -10.31 -26.11 14.75
C SER A 261 -9.34 -25.23 13.96
N VAL A 262 -8.57 -24.38 14.64
CA VAL A 262 -7.43 -23.70 14.02
C VAL A 262 -6.30 -24.72 13.89
N ILE A 263 -6.21 -25.35 12.72
CA ILE A 263 -4.98 -26.00 12.28
C ILE A 263 -4.04 -24.88 11.86
N ILE A 264 -3.02 -24.64 12.68
CA ILE A 264 -1.89 -23.79 12.35
C ILE A 264 -1.08 -24.50 11.26
N LEU A 265 -1.13 -24.00 10.03
CA LEU A 265 -0.18 -24.36 8.98
C LEU A 265 0.68 -23.13 8.66
N ALA A 266 1.91 -23.19 9.16
CA ALA A 266 2.98 -22.29 8.78
C ALA A 266 3.41 -22.61 7.33
N ILE A 267 3.40 -21.62 6.44
CA ILE A 267 4.10 -21.69 5.16
C ILE A 267 5.12 -20.55 5.14
N GLY A 268 6.39 -20.96 5.16
CA GLY A 268 7.54 -20.09 5.01
C GLY A 268 7.71 -19.62 3.56
N LEU A 269 8.18 -18.39 3.41
CA LEU A 269 8.73 -17.89 2.15
C LEU A 269 10.06 -18.59 1.86
N ASN A 270 10.02 -19.50 0.88
CA ASN A 270 11.19 -20.01 0.19
C ASN A 270 11.66 -18.94 -0.81
N PHE A 271 12.64 -18.12 -0.43
CA PHE A 271 13.45 -17.40 -1.39
C PHE A 271 14.54 -18.35 -1.90
N ALA A 272 14.37 -18.86 -3.12
CA ALA A 272 15.43 -19.57 -3.82
C ALA A 272 16.49 -18.56 -4.27
N LEU A 273 17.60 -18.48 -3.54
CA LEU A 273 18.86 -17.95 -4.04
C LEU A 273 19.67 -19.13 -4.57
N THR A 274 19.65 -19.34 -5.87
CA THR A 274 20.69 -20.14 -6.54
C THR A 274 21.93 -19.27 -6.72
N SER A 275 22.95 -19.54 -5.91
CA SER A 275 24.36 -19.32 -6.24
C SER A 275 25.17 -20.35 -5.47
N LEU A 276 25.90 -21.19 -6.20
CA LEU A 276 26.77 -22.24 -5.69
C LEU A 276 28.07 -21.65 -5.10
N ASN A 277 28.48 -22.17 -3.94
CA ASN A 277 29.77 -22.02 -3.22
C ASN A 277 30.21 -20.56 -2.90
N ASP A 278 30.48 -20.16 -1.65
CA ASP A 278 31.39 -20.79 -0.68
C ASP A 278 31.15 -20.35 0.80
N SER A 279 31.61 -21.16 1.75
CA SER A 279 31.89 -20.87 3.19
C SER A 279 30.75 -20.88 4.26
N LYS A 280 30.93 -21.78 5.24
CA LYS A 280 30.05 -22.16 6.37
C LYS A 280 29.91 -21.11 7.51
N SER A 281 30.02 -19.81 7.22
CA SER A 281 29.95 -18.73 8.22
C SER A 281 28.66 -17.90 8.18
N GLU A 282 27.88 -17.95 7.11
CA GLU A 282 26.66 -17.11 6.96
C GLU A 282 25.37 -17.70 7.54
N GLU A 283 25.31 -19.01 7.79
CA GLU A 283 24.08 -19.70 8.21
C GLU A 283 23.60 -19.32 9.62
N LYS A 284 24.54 -18.96 10.53
CA LYS A 284 24.19 -18.51 11.89
C LYS A 284 23.60 -17.10 11.93
N ASN A 285 24.01 -16.20 11.03
CA ASN A 285 23.46 -14.84 10.97
C ASN A 285 22.05 -14.81 10.35
N LYS A 286 21.80 -15.66 9.32
CA LYS A 286 20.49 -15.77 8.66
C LYS A 286 19.41 -16.39 9.58
N GLN A 287 19.77 -17.29 10.50
CA GLN A 287 18.84 -17.85 11.49
C GLN A 287 18.48 -16.86 12.62
N ASN A 288 19.41 -16.02 13.04
CA ASN A 288 19.16 -14.99 14.07
C ASN A 288 18.27 -13.86 13.55
N ALA A 289 18.49 -13.39 12.31
CA ALA A 289 17.64 -12.39 11.66
C ALA A 289 16.19 -12.87 11.48
N LYS A 290 15.98 -14.14 11.10
CA LYS A 290 14.63 -14.74 10.98
C LYS A 290 13.90 -14.85 12.32
N LYS A 291 14.60 -15.16 13.42
CA LYS A 291 14.01 -15.22 14.76
C LYS A 291 13.64 -13.84 15.31
N GLN A 292 14.47 -12.83 15.05
CA GLN A 292 14.18 -11.44 15.43
C GLN A 292 12.99 -10.87 14.67
N TYR A 293 12.96 -11.04 13.34
CA TYR A 293 11.85 -10.59 12.50
C TYR A 293 10.51 -11.24 12.88
N HIS A 294 10.50 -12.56 13.12
CA HIS A 294 9.27 -13.26 13.51
C HIS A 294 8.75 -12.80 14.88
N ALA A 295 9.65 -12.52 15.84
CA ALA A 295 9.27 -11.99 17.15
C ALA A 295 8.74 -10.55 17.06
N GLU A 296 9.26 -9.73 16.16
CA GLU A 296 8.84 -8.35 15.92
C GLU A 296 7.45 -8.29 15.26
N VAL A 297 7.19 -9.14 14.27
CA VAL A 297 5.86 -9.29 13.65
C VAL A 297 4.82 -9.78 14.66
N LEU A 298 5.17 -10.76 15.50
CA LEU A 298 4.28 -11.25 16.57
C LEU A 298 3.99 -10.19 17.64
N LYS A 299 4.95 -9.33 17.96
CA LYS A 299 4.74 -8.19 18.86
C LYS A 299 3.84 -7.14 18.23
N LYS A 300 4.07 -6.80 16.97
CA LYS A 300 3.30 -5.79 16.24
C LYS A 300 1.84 -6.21 16.05
N ASN A 301 1.61 -7.46 15.65
CA ASN A 301 0.26 -8.03 15.56
C ASN A 301 -0.46 -8.07 16.92
N LYS A 302 0.25 -8.21 18.04
CA LYS A 302 -0.35 -8.12 19.37
C LYS A 302 -0.70 -6.68 19.76
N LEU A 303 0.11 -5.72 19.34
CA LEU A 303 -0.11 -4.30 19.61
C LEU A 303 -1.30 -3.77 18.79
N ASP A 304 -1.36 -4.11 17.51
CA ASP A 304 -2.43 -3.66 16.59
C ASP A 304 -3.80 -4.24 16.99
N ASN A 305 -3.83 -5.43 17.57
CA ASN A 305 -5.05 -6.09 18.05
C ASN A 305 -5.34 -5.84 19.54
N LYS A 306 -4.53 -5.03 20.23
CA LYS A 306 -4.78 -4.69 21.63
C LYS A 306 -5.90 -3.63 21.69
N PRO A 307 -6.98 -3.85 22.46
CA PRO A 307 -7.95 -2.80 22.70
C PRO A 307 -7.29 -1.64 23.44
N LEU A 308 -7.45 -0.43 22.90
CA LEU A 308 -6.96 0.81 23.49
C LEU A 308 -7.84 1.20 24.70
N SER A 309 -7.22 1.60 25.79
CA SER A 309 -7.92 2.26 26.89
C SER A 309 -8.45 3.64 26.45
N GLN A 310 -9.45 4.15 27.16
CA GLN A 310 -10.03 5.46 26.86
C GLN A 310 -8.98 6.58 26.89
N ASP A 311 -8.06 6.56 27.85
CA ASP A 311 -6.96 7.54 27.95
C ASP A 311 -5.98 7.47 26.76
N GLU A 312 -5.69 6.26 26.25
CA GLU A 312 -4.89 6.09 25.03
C GLU A 312 -5.62 6.62 23.79
N LYS A 313 -6.94 6.37 23.68
CA LYS A 313 -7.78 6.90 22.59
C LYS A 313 -7.84 8.42 22.59
N ASP A 314 -8.06 9.03 23.76
CA ASP A 314 -8.15 10.48 23.91
C ASP A 314 -6.83 11.16 23.52
N LYS A 315 -5.68 10.60 23.95
CA LYS A 315 -4.35 11.10 23.56
C LYS A 315 -4.09 11.04 22.05
N LEU A 316 -4.46 9.94 21.39
CA LEU A 316 -4.32 9.81 19.95
C LEU A 316 -5.24 10.78 19.21
N PHE A 317 -6.49 10.90 19.65
CA PHE A 317 -7.47 11.83 19.09
C PHE A 317 -6.98 13.28 19.17
N ASP A 318 -6.48 13.72 20.32
CA ASP A 318 -5.94 15.06 20.52
C ASP A 318 -4.74 15.32 19.60
N ALA A 319 -3.82 14.35 19.47
CA ALA A 319 -2.68 14.46 18.56
C ALA A 319 -3.12 14.60 17.10
N TYR A 320 -4.14 13.85 16.68
CA TYR A 320 -4.69 13.95 15.32
C TYR A 320 -5.41 15.26 15.08
N GLN A 321 -6.22 15.73 16.03
CA GLN A 321 -6.89 17.02 15.93
C GLN A 321 -5.86 18.16 15.82
N THR A 322 -4.78 18.08 16.59
CA THR A 322 -3.66 19.02 16.57
C THR A 322 -2.96 19.03 15.19
N ALA A 323 -2.75 17.86 14.59
CA ALA A 323 -2.24 17.74 13.23
C ALA A 323 -3.19 18.36 12.19
N LEU A 324 -4.50 18.12 12.32
CA LEU A 324 -5.53 18.62 11.40
C LEU A 324 -5.63 20.15 11.39
N ILE A 325 -5.45 20.80 12.53
CA ILE A 325 -5.42 22.27 12.61
C ILE A 325 -4.06 22.87 12.21
N GLY A 326 -3.11 22.04 11.74
CA GLY A 326 -1.82 22.47 11.20
C GLY A 326 -0.71 22.61 12.24
N GLU A 327 -0.97 22.30 13.52
CA GLU A 327 0.04 22.34 14.59
C GLU A 327 0.93 21.08 14.57
N ASN A 328 1.50 20.77 13.40
CA ASN A 328 2.19 19.50 13.12
C ASN A 328 3.31 19.16 14.11
N GLN A 329 4.08 20.15 14.58
CA GLN A 329 5.18 19.91 15.52
C GLN A 329 4.67 19.45 16.90
N LYS A 330 3.56 20.01 17.39
CA LYS A 330 2.95 19.58 18.66
C LYS A 330 2.32 18.19 18.53
N ALA A 331 1.74 17.89 17.36
CA ALA A 331 1.21 16.56 17.07
C ALA A 331 2.34 15.50 17.05
N ILE A 332 3.48 15.83 16.44
CA ILE A 332 4.69 14.98 16.46
C ILE A 332 5.12 14.72 17.89
N GLU A 333 5.30 15.77 18.71
CA GLU A 333 5.70 15.64 20.12
C GLU A 333 4.72 14.75 20.90
N SER A 334 3.42 14.91 20.67
CA SER A 334 2.38 14.12 21.33
C SER A 334 2.47 12.63 20.97
N LEU A 335 2.67 12.29 19.69
CA LEU A 335 2.84 10.91 19.23
C LEU A 335 4.19 10.32 19.63
N GLU A 336 5.27 11.11 19.61
CA GLU A 336 6.60 10.67 20.07
C GLU A 336 6.62 10.36 21.56
N ASN A 337 5.86 11.09 22.38
CA ASN A 337 5.72 10.82 23.82
C ASN A 337 5.07 9.46 24.11
N ILE A 338 4.22 8.96 23.22
CA ILE A 338 3.67 7.59 23.32
C ILE A 338 4.78 6.56 23.01
N GLY A 339 5.71 6.93 22.13
CA GLY A 339 6.84 6.12 21.69
C GLY A 339 6.53 5.39 20.40
N TYR A 340 7.40 5.54 19.40
CA TYR A 340 7.19 5.02 18.05
C TYR A 340 6.82 3.53 18.01
N ASP A 341 7.52 2.70 18.78
CA ASP A 341 7.31 1.24 18.81
C ASP A 341 6.06 0.82 19.61
N ASN A 342 5.48 1.75 20.37
CA ASN A 342 4.24 1.54 21.13
C ASN A 342 2.99 2.03 20.37
N LEU A 343 3.19 2.77 19.27
CA LEU A 343 2.12 3.16 18.36
C LEU A 343 1.71 1.97 17.50
N ARG A 344 0.40 1.85 17.23
CA ARG A 344 -0.11 0.87 16.27
C ARG A 344 0.35 1.24 14.86
N SER A 345 0.28 0.29 13.94
CA SER A 345 0.72 0.48 12.55
C SER A 345 0.12 1.72 11.87
N VAL A 346 -1.17 1.97 12.10
CA VAL A 346 -1.90 3.14 11.57
C VAL A 346 -1.39 4.44 12.20
N ASP A 347 -1.20 4.45 13.51
CA ASP A 347 -0.74 5.62 14.26
C ASP A 347 0.74 5.96 13.93
N GLN A 348 1.57 4.93 13.68
CA GLN A 348 2.92 5.09 13.13
C GLN A 348 2.89 5.74 11.75
N GLN A 349 1.96 5.36 10.89
CA GLN A 349 1.84 5.94 9.55
C GLN A 349 1.47 7.43 9.60
N VAL A 350 0.64 7.84 10.56
CA VAL A 350 0.35 9.27 10.81
C VAL A 350 1.63 10.01 11.20
N LEU A 351 2.40 9.46 12.14
CA LEU A 351 3.68 10.06 12.56
C LEU A 351 4.71 10.11 11.42
N ASP A 352 4.79 9.06 10.59
CA ASP A 352 5.65 9.02 9.40
C ASP A 352 5.30 10.14 8.42
N ASN A 353 4.00 10.35 8.17
CA ASN A 353 3.51 11.41 7.28
C ASN A 353 3.81 12.79 7.87
N LEU A 354 3.68 12.96 9.19
CA LEU A 354 4.05 14.20 9.86
C LEU A 354 5.55 14.48 9.75
N TYR A 355 6.42 13.48 9.90
CA TYR A 355 7.87 13.65 9.67
C TYR A 355 8.18 14.08 8.24
N LYS A 356 7.50 13.51 7.24
CA LYS A 356 7.66 13.92 5.83
C LYS A 356 7.21 15.37 5.60
N LYS A 357 6.12 15.79 6.25
CA LYS A 357 5.53 17.13 6.09
C LYS A 357 6.33 18.24 6.78
N THR A 358 7.11 17.91 7.81
CA THR A 358 7.86 18.89 8.63
C THR A 358 9.37 18.87 8.41
N ASP A 359 9.83 18.30 7.30
CA ASP A 359 11.25 18.14 6.97
C ASP A 359 12.06 17.36 8.05
N GLN A 360 11.39 16.42 8.74
CA GLN A 360 11.96 15.56 9.78
C GLN A 360 12.15 14.10 9.33
N VAL A 361 12.29 13.87 8.02
CA VAL A 361 12.40 12.52 7.42
C VAL A 361 13.58 11.69 7.96
N TYR A 362 14.61 12.33 8.51
CA TYR A 362 15.72 11.64 9.18
C TYR A 362 15.24 10.76 10.35
N LYS A 363 14.24 11.21 11.12
CA LYS A 363 13.62 10.40 12.19
C LYS A 363 12.96 9.14 11.63
N LEU A 364 12.32 9.24 10.46
CA LEU A 364 11.74 8.09 9.78
C LEU A 364 12.83 7.11 9.32
N PHE A 365 13.99 7.60 8.88
CA PHE A 365 15.10 6.74 8.47
C PHE A 365 15.66 5.95 9.64
N ASP A 366 15.79 6.59 10.81
CA ASP A 366 16.25 5.94 12.04
C ASP A 366 15.28 4.88 12.55
N LYS A 367 13.96 5.10 12.38
CA LYS A 367 12.93 4.15 12.82
C LYS A 367 12.64 3.03 11.82
N LYS A 368 12.72 3.32 10.52
CA LYS A 368 12.42 2.36 9.45
C LYS A 368 13.56 2.31 8.41
N PRO A 369 14.71 1.68 8.76
CA PRO A 369 15.85 1.54 7.86
C PRO A 369 15.49 0.90 6.50
N SER A 370 14.49 0.02 6.48
CA SER A 370 14.01 -0.64 5.26
C SER A 370 13.38 0.31 4.25
N LEU A 371 12.88 1.48 4.68
CA LEU A 371 12.26 2.47 3.79
C LEU A 371 13.26 3.50 3.24
N VAL A 372 14.48 3.54 3.77
CA VAL A 372 15.46 4.59 3.44
C VAL A 372 15.78 4.59 1.95
N LYS A 373 15.97 3.41 1.35
CA LYS A 373 16.23 3.28 -0.08
C LYS A 373 15.14 3.95 -0.93
N GLY A 374 13.88 3.63 -0.67
CA GLY A 374 12.73 4.14 -1.42
C GLY A 374 12.59 5.65 -1.30
N ILE A 375 12.69 6.16 -0.08
CA ILE A 375 12.56 7.60 0.16
C ILE A 375 13.73 8.38 -0.44
N VAL A 376 14.97 7.87 -0.35
CA VAL A 376 16.12 8.47 -1.03
C VAL A 376 15.89 8.53 -2.55
N ASN A 377 15.39 7.45 -3.16
CA ASN A 377 15.09 7.44 -4.60
C ASN A 377 13.99 8.44 -4.97
N GLU A 378 12.93 8.56 -4.16
CA GLU A 378 11.85 9.52 -4.33
C GLU A 378 12.38 10.97 -4.27
N MET A 379 13.21 11.28 -3.26
CA MET A 379 13.83 12.59 -3.11
C MET A 379 14.69 12.94 -4.32
N LEU A 380 15.50 12.00 -4.82
CA LEU A 380 16.33 12.19 -6.01
C LEU A 380 15.49 12.47 -7.25
N ALA A 381 14.39 11.75 -7.45
CA ALA A 381 13.50 11.96 -8.59
C ALA A 381 12.78 13.31 -8.54
N ASN A 382 12.50 13.81 -7.33
CA ASN A 382 11.87 15.11 -7.10
C ASN A 382 12.88 16.27 -7.02
N ASN A 383 14.13 16.07 -7.46
CA ASN A 383 15.22 17.06 -7.39
C ASN A 383 15.53 17.58 -5.97
N LYS A 384 15.24 16.80 -4.94
CA LYS A 384 15.54 17.08 -3.53
C LYS A 384 16.80 16.38 -3.02
N GLY A 385 17.68 15.93 -3.93
CA GLY A 385 18.89 15.18 -3.59
C GLY A 385 19.83 15.91 -2.63
N ASP A 386 19.94 17.23 -2.75
CA ASP A 386 20.83 18.04 -1.90
C ASP A 386 20.38 18.07 -0.42
N GLU A 387 19.09 17.81 -0.15
CA GLU A 387 18.57 17.73 1.22
C GLU A 387 19.16 16.53 2.00
N LEU A 388 19.66 15.52 1.29
CA LEU A 388 20.31 14.34 1.89
C LEU A 388 21.54 14.71 2.74
N LEU A 389 22.21 15.83 2.44
CA LEU A 389 23.31 16.35 3.26
C LEU A 389 22.84 16.65 4.69
N LYS A 390 21.74 17.41 4.83
CA LYS A 390 21.17 17.79 6.12
C LYS A 390 20.55 16.59 6.84
N ILE A 391 19.99 15.66 6.08
CA ILE A 391 19.42 14.42 6.63
C ILE A 391 20.54 13.59 7.25
N GLN A 392 21.64 13.34 6.52
CA GLN A 392 22.77 12.56 7.01
C GLN A 392 23.35 13.14 8.31
N GLU A 393 23.45 14.47 8.43
CA GLU A 393 23.94 15.13 9.65
C GLU A 393 23.05 14.91 10.88
N LYS A 394 21.74 14.69 10.68
CA LYS A 394 20.76 14.57 11.76
C LYS A 394 20.38 13.14 12.10
N MET A 395 20.64 12.19 11.20
CA MET A 395 20.35 10.78 11.43
C MET A 395 21.22 10.24 12.56
N GLU A 396 20.62 9.42 13.41
CA GLU A 396 21.36 8.64 14.41
C GLU A 396 21.97 7.37 13.80
N SER A 397 21.29 6.80 12.81
CA SER A 397 21.68 5.57 12.11
C SER A 397 22.43 5.86 10.81
N LYS A 398 23.34 4.97 10.42
CA LYS A 398 24.01 5.03 9.10
C LYS A 398 23.20 4.29 8.06
N SER A 399 23.16 4.83 6.85
CA SER A 399 22.53 4.17 5.71
C SER A 399 23.44 4.25 4.49
N PRO A 400 23.84 3.11 3.90
CA PRO A 400 24.63 3.09 2.66
C PRO A 400 23.96 3.87 1.52
N TYR A 401 22.62 3.91 1.48
CA TYR A 401 21.86 4.64 0.47
C TYR A 401 21.97 6.15 0.62
N VAL A 402 21.99 6.67 1.86
CA VAL A 402 22.21 8.11 2.11
C VAL A 402 23.68 8.45 1.92
N ASP A 403 24.56 7.65 2.51
CA ASP A 403 26.00 7.86 2.50
C ASP A 403 26.57 7.86 1.08
N PHE A 404 26.06 7.00 0.19
CA PHE A 404 26.49 6.93 -1.20
C PHE A 404 26.15 8.22 -1.96
N GLU A 405 24.92 8.72 -1.81
CA GLU A 405 24.47 9.91 -2.52
C GLU A 405 25.17 11.16 -1.98
N VAL A 406 25.34 11.26 -0.67
CA VAL A 406 26.09 12.35 -0.04
C VAL A 406 27.56 12.32 -0.47
N ALA A 407 28.19 11.14 -0.50
CA ALA A 407 29.56 11.00 -0.99
C ALA A 407 29.69 11.48 -2.44
N TYR A 408 28.73 11.14 -3.30
CA TYR A 408 28.73 11.60 -4.69
C TYR A 408 28.56 13.13 -4.79
N ILE A 409 27.61 13.72 -4.05
CA ILE A 409 27.39 15.18 -4.00
C ILE A 409 28.66 15.92 -3.55
N ASN A 410 29.32 15.39 -2.51
CA ASN A 410 30.56 15.95 -1.96
C ASN A 410 31.80 15.62 -2.80
N LYS A 411 31.66 14.91 -3.93
CA LYS A 411 32.75 14.45 -4.78
C LYS A 411 33.77 13.58 -4.06
N ASP A 412 33.34 12.88 -3.02
CA ASP A 412 34.14 11.85 -2.35
C ASP A 412 34.12 10.55 -3.16
N TRP A 413 34.86 10.57 -4.26
CA TRP A 413 34.91 9.45 -5.22
C TRP A 413 35.41 8.16 -4.60
N LYS A 414 36.27 8.24 -3.57
CA LYS A 414 36.75 7.05 -2.85
C LYS A 414 35.58 6.40 -2.13
N LYS A 415 34.80 7.19 -1.40
CA LYS A 415 33.66 6.68 -0.65
C LYS A 415 32.55 6.12 -1.54
N VAL A 416 32.29 6.76 -2.69
CA VAL A 416 31.35 6.22 -3.71
C VAL A 416 31.77 4.82 -4.17
N VAL A 417 33.06 4.61 -4.45
CA VAL A 417 33.59 3.31 -4.89
C VAL A 417 33.59 2.25 -3.78
N GLU A 418 33.79 2.66 -2.53
CA GLU A 418 33.69 1.77 -1.36
C GLU A 418 32.26 1.25 -1.18
N LEU A 419 31.26 2.14 -1.29
CA LEU A 419 29.85 1.83 -1.04
C LEU A 419 29.15 1.12 -2.21
N LYS A 420 29.80 0.97 -3.37
CA LYS A 420 29.18 0.44 -4.60
C LYS A 420 28.51 -0.94 -4.45
N ASP A 421 29.00 -1.77 -3.53
CA ASP A 421 28.49 -3.13 -3.28
C ASP A 421 27.48 -3.16 -2.12
N GLU A 422 27.26 -2.03 -1.44
CA GLU A 422 26.31 -1.88 -0.33
C GLU A 422 24.98 -1.22 -0.77
N VAL A 423 24.90 -0.76 -2.02
CA VAL A 423 23.71 -0.13 -2.60
C VAL A 423 23.24 -0.87 -3.85
N ASP A 424 21.92 -0.91 -4.03
CA ASP A 424 21.34 -1.44 -5.26
C ASP A 424 21.72 -0.59 -6.47
N LEU A 425 22.26 -1.26 -7.49
CA LEU A 425 22.64 -0.64 -8.75
C LEU A 425 21.41 -0.31 -9.59
N ASN A 426 21.39 0.91 -10.13
CA ASN A 426 20.50 1.35 -11.17
C ASN A 426 21.31 2.17 -12.18
N GLY A 427 20.75 2.46 -13.36
CA GLY A 427 21.48 3.18 -14.41
C GLY A 427 22.14 4.49 -13.95
N ARG A 428 21.54 5.17 -12.95
CA ARG A 428 22.12 6.38 -12.33
C ARG A 428 23.33 6.04 -11.45
N ARG A 429 23.20 5.12 -10.49
CA ARG A 429 24.31 4.74 -9.60
C ARG A 429 25.45 4.07 -10.35
N GLU A 430 25.15 3.27 -11.36
CA GLU A 430 26.15 2.70 -12.25
C GLU A 430 26.99 3.81 -12.91
N LYS A 431 26.33 4.87 -13.41
CA LYS A 431 27.02 6.03 -13.97
C LYS A 431 27.87 6.75 -12.92
N GLN A 432 27.32 7.01 -11.74
CA GLN A 432 28.03 7.66 -10.63
C GLN A 432 29.28 6.87 -10.19
N ILE A 433 29.19 5.54 -10.17
CA ILE A 433 30.33 4.65 -9.85
C ILE A 433 31.39 4.72 -10.95
N VAL A 434 30.99 4.68 -12.23
CA VAL A 434 31.92 4.85 -13.35
C VAL A 434 32.61 6.21 -13.29
N GLU A 435 31.85 7.29 -13.07
CA GLU A 435 32.39 8.66 -12.89
C GLU A 435 33.36 8.76 -11.71
N ALA A 436 33.07 8.07 -10.60
CA ALA A 436 33.97 8.01 -9.45
C ALA A 436 35.27 7.27 -9.78
N PHE A 437 35.20 6.12 -10.47
CA PHE A 437 36.40 5.41 -10.92
C PHE A 437 37.24 6.24 -11.90
N THR A 438 36.62 6.88 -12.90
CA THR A 438 37.34 7.71 -13.87
C THR A 438 37.95 8.94 -13.22
N SER A 439 37.24 9.59 -12.27
CA SER A 439 37.77 10.71 -11.48
C SER A 439 38.98 10.32 -10.62
N LEU A 440 39.04 9.05 -10.19
CA LEU A 440 40.18 8.48 -9.49
C LEU A 440 41.29 7.95 -10.43
N LYS A 441 41.15 8.16 -11.74
CA LYS A 441 42.04 7.63 -12.80
C LYS A 441 42.15 6.10 -12.80
N LYS A 442 41.13 5.41 -12.28
CA LYS A 442 41.01 3.94 -12.23
C LYS A 442 40.23 3.43 -13.44
N TYR A 443 40.75 3.72 -14.64
CA TYR A 443 40.04 3.47 -15.90
C TYR A 443 39.81 1.98 -16.18
N LYS A 444 40.74 1.12 -15.75
CA LYS A 444 40.59 -0.34 -15.89
C LYS A 444 39.42 -0.83 -15.06
N GLU A 445 39.34 -0.40 -13.81
CA GLU A 445 38.26 -0.77 -12.89
C GLU A 445 36.91 -0.18 -13.33
N ALA A 446 36.89 1.04 -13.88
CA ALA A 446 35.70 1.61 -14.50
C ALA A 446 35.20 0.71 -15.64
N LYS A 447 36.11 0.27 -16.53
CA LYS A 447 35.79 -0.60 -17.66
C LYS A 447 35.30 -1.98 -17.20
N ASP A 448 36.00 -2.59 -16.27
CA ASP A 448 35.63 -3.90 -15.72
C ASP A 448 34.24 -3.83 -15.05
N PHE A 449 33.96 -2.76 -14.31
CA PHE A 449 32.65 -2.52 -13.71
C PHE A 449 31.55 -2.34 -14.77
N ALA A 450 31.76 -1.48 -15.77
CA ALA A 450 30.78 -1.25 -16.84
C ALA A 450 30.48 -2.51 -17.66
N GLN A 451 31.50 -3.35 -17.91
CA GLN A 451 31.34 -4.65 -18.55
C GLN A 451 30.54 -5.61 -17.67
N LYS A 452 30.81 -5.65 -16.36
CA LYS A 452 30.09 -6.48 -15.41
C LYS A 452 28.60 -6.12 -15.33
N VAL A 453 28.26 -4.83 -15.28
CA VAL A 453 26.85 -4.39 -15.24
C VAL A 453 26.15 -4.50 -16.60
N GLY A 454 26.93 -4.49 -17.70
CA GLY A 454 26.43 -4.68 -19.06
C GLY A 454 25.55 -3.51 -19.53
N ASN A 455 25.86 -2.29 -19.10
CA ASN A 455 25.16 -1.08 -19.50
C ASN A 455 25.81 -0.52 -20.79
N PRO A 456 25.11 -0.56 -21.94
CA PRO A 456 25.70 -0.19 -23.23
C PRO A 456 26.13 1.29 -23.29
N VAL A 457 25.41 2.18 -22.60
CA VAL A 457 25.73 3.62 -22.54
C VAL A 457 27.06 3.84 -21.84
N LEU A 458 27.28 3.18 -20.70
CA LEU A 458 28.53 3.29 -19.93
C LEU A 458 29.72 2.70 -20.69
N LEU A 459 29.49 1.64 -21.47
CA LEU A 459 30.52 1.03 -22.31
C LEU A 459 30.95 1.95 -23.46
N GLU A 460 30.04 2.78 -23.99
CA GLU A 460 30.40 3.81 -24.97
C GLU A 460 31.14 4.97 -24.32
N GLU A 461 30.67 5.47 -23.18
CA GLU A 461 31.34 6.55 -22.44
C GLU A 461 32.78 6.18 -22.05
N ILE A 462 33.04 4.94 -21.66
CA ILE A 462 34.39 4.49 -21.26
C ILE A 462 35.34 4.31 -22.44
N LYS A 463 34.85 4.01 -23.65
CA LYS A 463 35.71 3.90 -24.84
C LYS A 463 36.50 5.18 -25.11
N ALA A 464 35.91 6.35 -24.81
CA ALA A 464 36.54 7.65 -24.94
C ALA A 464 37.75 7.87 -24.02
N PHE A 465 37.93 7.04 -22.98
CA PHE A 465 39.08 7.09 -22.06
C PHE A 465 40.13 6.00 -22.34
N SER A 466 39.92 5.17 -23.36
CA SER A 466 40.81 4.08 -23.76
C SER A 466 41.61 4.36 -25.05
N GLU A 467 41.53 5.59 -25.55
CA GLU A 467 42.48 6.22 -26.48
C GLU A 467 43.35 7.22 -25.70
#